data_AF-A0A6V7KM62-F1
#
_entry.id   AF-A0A6V7KM62-F1
#
_cell.length_a   1.000
_cell.length_b   1.000
_cell.length_c   1.000
_cell.angle_alpha   90.00
_cell.angle_beta   90.00
_cell.angle_gamma   90.00
#
_symmetry.space_group_name_H-M   'P 1'
#
loop_
_entity.id
_entity.type
_entity.pdbx_description
1 polymer ?
#
loop_
_entity_poly.entity_id
_entity_poly.type
_entity_poly.pdbx_seq_one_letter_code
_entity_poly.pdbx_strand_id
1 'polypeptide(L)'
;DEKSHQRLWLNRSFFDERWSRNRCVTSLDWSPQFPELLAASYHHNDDAPNDPDGICLIWNTKFKKTTPEYIFHCQSPVMSTTFARFHPNLILGGTYAGQIVLWDNRVQKRTPIQRTPLSASAHTHPVYCLNVVGTQNAHNLISISTDGKMCSWSLDMLSQPQETLDLQ
;
A
#
# COMPACT_ATOMS: atom_id res chain seq x y z
N ASP A 1 -24.48 33.57 -6.92
CA ASP A 1 -24.24 32.12 -6.79
C ASP A 1 -22.92 31.73 -7.43
N GLU A 2 -21.81 31.78 -6.68
CA GLU A 2 -20.48 31.35 -7.15
C GLU A 2 -20.17 29.88 -6.80
N LYS A 3 -20.98 29.22 -5.97
CA LYS A 3 -20.77 27.82 -5.57
C LYS A 3 -21.35 26.79 -6.55
N SER A 4 -22.18 27.21 -7.50
CA SER A 4 -22.84 26.33 -8.47
C SER A 4 -21.92 25.84 -9.61
N HIS A 5 -20.70 26.37 -9.74
CA HIS A 5 -19.75 25.99 -10.79
C HIS A 5 -18.49 25.25 -10.31
N GLN A 6 -18.34 25.01 -9.00
CA GLN A 6 -17.16 24.31 -8.48
C GLN A 6 -17.30 22.80 -8.65
N ARG A 7 -16.51 22.20 -9.54
CA ARG A 7 -16.44 20.74 -9.76
C ARG A 7 -15.59 20.01 -8.72
N LEU A 8 -14.78 20.75 -7.97
CA LEU A 8 -13.89 20.25 -6.93
C LEU A 8 -13.95 21.19 -5.74
N TRP A 9 -14.02 20.62 -4.55
CA TRP A 9 -13.85 21.36 -3.29
C TRP A 9 -12.94 20.56 -2.36
N LEU A 10 -12.19 21.26 -1.51
CA LEU A 10 -11.39 20.61 -0.49
C LEU A 10 -12.32 19.94 0.53
N ASN A 11 -12.29 18.60 0.60
CA ASN A 11 -13.03 17.86 1.60
C ASN A 11 -12.26 17.83 2.94
N ARG A 12 -11.01 17.37 2.90
CA ARG A 12 -10.16 17.08 4.06
C ARG A 12 -8.68 17.26 3.73
N SER A 13 -7.89 17.58 4.75
CA SER A 13 -6.43 17.49 4.71
C SER A 13 -5.99 16.54 5.82
N PHE A 14 -5.07 15.63 5.49
CA PHE A 14 -4.46 14.69 6.42
C PHE A 14 -2.97 15.00 6.51
N PHE A 15 -2.50 15.23 7.73
CA PHE A 15 -1.10 15.53 8.00
C PHE A 15 -0.76 15.13 9.43
N ASP A 16 0.26 14.29 9.56
CA ASP A 16 0.87 13.90 10.82
C ASP A 16 2.33 14.40 10.85
N GLU A 17 2.68 15.15 11.89
CA GLU A 17 3.98 15.79 12.03
C GLU A 17 5.15 14.80 12.09
N ARG A 18 4.92 13.59 12.61
CA ARG A 18 5.96 12.57 12.76
C ARG A 18 6.07 11.69 11.51
N TRP A 19 4.94 11.25 10.97
CA TRP A 19 4.92 10.19 9.96
C TRP A 19 4.71 10.67 8.53
N SER A 20 4.24 11.91 8.31
CA SER A 20 3.99 12.44 6.95
C SER A 20 4.87 13.64 6.59
N ARG A 21 5.51 14.28 7.56
CA ARG A 21 6.44 15.40 7.33
C ARG A 21 7.60 14.95 6.45
N ASN A 22 7.86 15.73 5.40
CA ASN A 22 8.96 15.52 4.44
C ASN A 22 8.97 14.13 3.78
N ARG A 23 7.79 13.49 3.68
CA ARG A 23 7.62 12.24 2.94
C ARG A 23 6.70 12.45 1.76
N CYS A 24 7.12 11.97 0.60
CA CYS A 24 6.28 11.98 -0.60
C CYS A 24 5.24 10.85 -0.51
N VAL A 25 3.99 11.16 -0.84
CA VAL A 25 2.92 10.15 -1.00
C VAL A 25 3.11 9.47 -2.36
N THR A 26 3.27 8.15 -2.35
CA THR A 26 3.54 7.36 -3.56
C THR A 26 2.28 6.74 -4.15
N SER A 27 1.32 6.35 -3.31
CA SER A 27 0.06 5.73 -3.72
C SER A 27 -1.02 5.99 -2.68
N LEU A 28 -2.27 6.00 -3.15
CA LEU A 28 -3.47 6.12 -2.34
C LEU A 28 -4.45 5.01 -2.78
N ASP A 29 -5.10 4.36 -1.83
CA ASP A 29 -6.17 3.40 -2.12
C ASP A 29 -7.27 3.47 -1.05
N TRP A 30 -8.52 3.32 -1.47
CA TRP A 30 -9.67 3.32 -0.57
C TRP A 30 -10.11 1.90 -0.27
N SER A 31 -10.50 1.64 0.98
CA SER A 31 -11.03 0.31 1.32
C SER A 31 -12.40 0.11 0.66
N PRO A 32 -12.60 -0.99 -0.09
CA PRO A 32 -13.89 -1.27 -0.72
C PRO A 32 -14.96 -1.70 0.29
N GLN A 33 -14.56 -2.15 1.49
CA GLN A 33 -15.48 -2.56 2.55
C GLN A 33 -15.76 -1.43 3.55
N PHE A 34 -14.77 -0.59 3.81
CA PHE A 34 -14.87 0.56 4.70
C PHE A 34 -14.53 1.85 3.93
N PRO A 35 -15.50 2.46 3.22
CA PRO A 35 -15.25 3.63 2.37
C PRO A 35 -14.64 4.83 3.11
N GLU A 36 -14.73 4.86 4.44
CA GLU A 36 -14.10 5.87 5.26
C GLU A 36 -12.57 5.72 5.37
N LEU A 37 -12.02 4.52 5.13
CA LEU A 37 -10.60 4.23 5.27
C LEU A 37 -9.85 4.48 3.97
N LEU A 38 -8.79 5.29 4.07
CA LEU A 38 -7.86 5.64 3.00
C LEU A 38 -6.46 5.16 3.38
N ALA A 39 -5.89 4.24 2.62
CA ALA A 39 -4.49 3.87 2.72
C ALA A 39 -3.66 4.87 1.92
N ALA A 40 -2.57 5.35 2.53
CA ALA A 40 -1.60 6.20 1.88
C ALA A 40 -0.19 5.64 2.12
N SER A 41 0.52 5.33 1.05
CA SER A 41 1.93 4.93 1.13
C SER A 41 2.84 6.13 1.00
N TYR A 42 3.93 6.08 1.75
CA TYR A 42 4.92 7.14 1.85
C TYR A 42 6.31 6.59 1.53
N HIS A 43 7.08 7.42 0.84
CA HIS A 43 8.48 7.19 0.54
C HIS A 43 9.37 7.41 1.79
N HIS A 44 10.68 7.18 1.63
CA HIS A 44 11.65 7.51 2.67
C HIS A 44 11.72 9.02 2.95
N ASN A 45 12.19 9.35 4.14
CA ASN A 45 12.48 10.71 4.56
C ASN A 45 13.99 10.85 4.76
N ASP A 46 14.64 11.68 3.96
CA ASP A 46 16.09 11.93 4.07
C ASP A 46 16.45 12.67 5.38
N ASP A 47 15.51 13.44 5.94
CA ASP A 47 15.74 14.23 7.15
C ASP A 47 15.58 13.41 8.45
N ALA A 48 15.08 12.17 8.37
CA ALA A 48 14.80 11.32 9.52
C ALA A 48 15.35 9.89 9.34
N PRO A 49 16.69 9.70 9.37
CA PRO A 49 17.33 8.41 9.10
C PRO A 49 17.06 7.32 10.16
N ASN A 50 16.56 7.70 11.34
CA ASN A 50 16.19 6.74 12.40
C ASN A 50 14.77 6.17 12.23
N ASP A 51 13.96 6.78 11.36
CA ASP A 51 12.61 6.30 11.07
C ASP A 51 12.65 5.21 10.00
N PRO A 52 11.65 4.30 9.96
CA PRO A 52 11.57 3.30 8.91
C PRO A 52 11.52 3.94 7.51
N ASP A 53 12.21 3.32 6.56
CA ASP A 53 12.26 3.76 5.16
C ASP A 53 10.87 3.88 4.55
N GLY A 54 10.05 2.83 4.66
CA GLY A 54 8.70 2.82 4.09
C GLY A 54 7.63 2.94 5.17
N ILE A 55 6.62 3.77 4.92
CA ILE A 55 5.47 3.92 5.81
C ILE A 55 4.19 3.80 5.00
N CYS A 56 3.20 3.09 5.55
CA CYS A 56 1.82 3.13 5.07
C CYS A 56 0.92 3.60 6.22
N LEU A 57 0.17 4.67 5.99
CA LEU A 57 -0.75 5.26 6.96
C LEU A 57 -2.18 5.03 6.50
N ILE A 58 -3.02 4.55 7.41
CA ILE A 58 -4.45 4.43 7.18
C ILE A 58 -5.14 5.63 7.82
N TRP A 59 -5.79 6.43 7.00
CA TRP A 59 -6.54 7.61 7.39
C TRP A 59 -8.02 7.32 7.45
N ASN A 60 -8.71 7.93 8.40
CA ASN A 60 -10.15 7.85 8.51
C ASN A 60 -10.77 9.18 8.10
N THR A 61 -11.62 9.16 7.07
CA THR A 61 -12.27 10.37 6.54
C THR A 61 -13.51 10.79 7.33
N LYS A 62 -14.13 9.85 8.06
CA LYS A 62 -15.34 10.08 8.86
C LYS A 62 -15.01 10.78 10.17
N PHE A 63 -14.02 10.29 10.91
CA PHE A 63 -13.62 10.90 12.17
C PHE A 63 -12.74 12.14 11.96
N LYS A 64 -13.01 13.22 12.70
CA LYS A 64 -12.22 14.46 12.64
C LYS A 64 -10.94 14.36 13.47
N LYS A 65 -10.10 13.37 13.18
CA LYS A 65 -8.77 13.23 13.77
C LYS A 65 -7.71 13.50 12.70
N THR A 66 -6.67 14.22 13.08
CA THR A 66 -5.47 14.46 12.25
C THR A 66 -4.43 13.36 12.40
N THR A 67 -4.66 12.41 13.30
CA THR A 67 -3.79 11.25 13.51
C THR A 67 -4.25 10.08 12.64
N PRO A 68 -3.33 9.34 12.00
CA PRO A 68 -3.67 8.12 11.29
C PRO A 68 -4.27 7.08 12.26
N GLU A 69 -5.20 6.28 11.77
CA GLU A 69 -5.84 5.20 12.54
C GLU A 69 -4.90 4.01 12.70
N TYR A 70 -4.20 3.66 11.62
CA TYR A 70 -3.16 2.63 11.62
C TYR A 70 -1.87 3.15 10.99
N ILE A 71 -0.75 2.72 11.56
CA ILE A 71 0.59 3.07 11.12
C ILE A 71 1.35 1.78 10.86
N PHE A 72 1.68 1.54 9.60
CA PHE A 72 2.45 0.39 9.14
C PHE A 72 3.83 0.84 8.68
N HIS A 73 4.85 0.08 9.04
CA HIS A 73 6.24 0.33 8.73
C HIS A 73 6.75 -0.75 7.78
N CYS A 74 7.75 -0.39 6.97
CA CYS A 74 8.48 -1.28 6.09
C CYS A 74 9.97 -0.92 6.11
N GLN A 75 10.83 -1.90 5.93
CA GLN A 75 12.29 -1.67 5.83
C GLN A 75 12.73 -1.09 4.48
N SER A 76 11.82 -0.96 3.52
CA SER A 76 12.10 -0.39 2.20
C SER A 76 10.95 0.55 1.84
N PRO A 77 11.18 1.64 1.08
CA PRO A 77 10.13 2.58 0.71
C PRO A 77 8.94 1.87 0.07
N VAL A 78 7.72 2.24 0.48
CA VAL A 78 6.50 1.68 -0.08
C VAL A 78 6.11 2.53 -1.28
N MET A 79 6.05 1.89 -2.46
CA MET A 79 5.77 2.54 -3.74
C MET A 79 4.29 2.46 -4.11
N SER A 80 3.66 1.33 -3.78
CA SER A 80 2.25 1.10 -4.03
C SER A 80 1.59 0.47 -2.81
N THR A 81 0.33 0.78 -2.59
CA THR A 81 -0.46 0.17 -1.52
C THR A 81 -1.86 -0.14 -2.04
N THR A 82 -2.43 -1.26 -1.61
CA THR A 82 -3.81 -1.61 -1.94
C THR A 82 -4.48 -2.38 -0.82
N PHE A 83 -5.78 -2.20 -0.66
CA PHE A 83 -6.59 -3.02 0.24
C PHE A 83 -6.95 -4.35 -0.41
N ALA A 84 -6.91 -5.42 0.38
CA ALA A 84 -7.44 -6.69 -0.09
C ALA A 84 -8.97 -6.61 -0.21
N ARG A 85 -9.49 -6.72 -1.44
CA ARG A 85 -10.93 -6.57 -1.73
C ARG A 85 -11.84 -7.46 -0.88
N PHE A 86 -11.42 -8.71 -0.66
CA PHE A 86 -12.22 -9.72 0.03
C PHE A 86 -11.87 -9.85 1.52
N HIS A 87 -10.78 -9.22 1.97
CA HIS A 87 -10.30 -9.29 3.35
C HIS A 87 -10.09 -7.87 3.88
N PRO A 88 -11.06 -7.27 4.60
CA PRO A 88 -11.04 -5.84 4.94
C PRO A 88 -9.87 -5.43 5.85
N ASN A 89 -9.32 -6.42 6.55
CA ASN A 89 -8.27 -6.25 7.53
C ASN A 89 -6.87 -6.36 6.93
N LEU A 90 -6.76 -6.84 5.68
CA LEU A 90 -5.49 -7.06 5.01
C LEU A 90 -5.16 -5.88 4.09
N ILE A 91 -3.95 -5.37 4.24
CA ILE A 91 -3.38 -4.30 3.44
C ILE A 91 -2.10 -4.84 2.79
N LEU A 92 -1.96 -4.58 1.50
CA LEU A 92 -0.84 -5.03 0.70
C LEU A 92 -0.01 -3.81 0.29
N GLY A 93 1.31 -3.96 0.31
CA GLY A 93 2.26 -2.93 -0.08
C GLY A 93 3.32 -3.46 -1.01
N GLY A 94 3.70 -2.67 -2.01
CA GLY A 94 4.77 -2.96 -2.95
C GLY A 94 5.94 -2.06 -2.60
N THR A 95 7.12 -2.64 -2.41
CA THR A 95 8.30 -1.88 -2.01
C THR A 95 9.19 -1.52 -3.20
N TYR A 96 10.08 -0.56 -2.98
CA TYR A 96 11.10 -0.18 -3.93
C TYR A 96 12.08 -1.32 -4.24
N ALA A 97 12.34 -2.20 -3.28
CA ALA A 97 13.22 -3.36 -3.47
C ALA A 97 12.61 -4.49 -4.33
N GLY A 98 11.33 -4.43 -4.69
CA GLY A 98 10.64 -5.53 -5.37
C GLY A 98 9.92 -6.51 -4.43
N GLN A 99 9.91 -6.23 -3.12
CA GLN A 99 9.15 -7.06 -2.19
C GLN A 99 7.70 -6.63 -2.15
N ILE A 100 6.82 -7.62 -2.02
CA ILE A 100 5.43 -7.40 -1.65
C ILE A 100 5.31 -7.72 -0.17
N VAL A 101 4.67 -6.82 0.56
CA VAL A 101 4.47 -6.93 1.99
C VAL A 101 2.99 -6.95 2.31
N LEU A 102 2.63 -7.68 3.35
CA LEU A 102 1.26 -7.82 3.83
C LEU A 102 1.19 -7.40 5.30
N TRP A 103 0.26 -6.50 5.59
CA TRP A 103 -0.10 -6.05 6.92
C TRP A 103 -1.53 -6.49 7.27
N ASP A 104 -1.77 -6.80 8.53
CA ASP A 104 -3.11 -7.08 9.07
C ASP A 104 -3.39 -6.08 10.17
N ASN A 105 -4.47 -5.30 10.04
CA ASN A 105 -4.87 -4.28 11.00
C ASN A 105 -5.34 -4.86 12.36
N ARG A 106 -5.65 -6.17 12.44
CA ARG A 106 -6.04 -6.86 13.67
C ARG A 106 -4.82 -7.16 14.54
N VAL A 107 -3.66 -7.30 13.92
CA VAL A 107 -2.41 -7.56 14.63
C VAL A 107 -1.83 -6.22 15.05
N GLN A 108 -1.61 -6.00 16.34
CA GLN A 108 -1.01 -4.77 16.87
C GLN A 108 0.50 -4.64 16.57
N LYS A 109 0.95 -5.16 15.43
CA LYS A 109 2.32 -5.00 14.93
C LYS A 109 2.32 -3.99 13.80
N ARG A 110 3.27 -3.06 13.85
CA ARG A 110 3.48 -2.08 12.78
C ARG A 110 4.27 -2.66 11.62
N THR A 111 5.05 -3.70 11.85
CA THR A 111 5.84 -4.39 10.82
C THR A 111 4.96 -5.33 9.99
N PRO A 112 5.33 -5.61 8.73
CA PRO A 112 4.61 -6.57 7.91
C PRO A 112 4.63 -7.96 8.54
N ILE A 113 3.53 -8.68 8.36
CA ILE A 113 3.33 -10.05 8.88
C ILE A 113 3.96 -11.04 7.91
N GLN A 114 3.82 -10.77 6.62
CA GLN A 114 4.38 -11.59 5.56
C GLN A 114 5.04 -10.70 4.51
N ARG A 115 6.08 -11.23 3.88
CA ARG A 115 6.85 -10.55 2.85
C ARG A 115 7.26 -11.59 1.80
N THR A 116 7.24 -11.22 0.54
CA THR A 116 7.79 -12.06 -0.52
C THR A 116 9.32 -12.08 -0.44
N PRO A 117 9.96 -13.21 -0.80
CA PRO A 117 11.40 -13.25 -0.94
C PRO A 117 11.85 -12.40 -2.13
N LEU A 118 13.07 -11.86 -2.04
CA LEU A 118 13.76 -11.28 -3.18
C LEU A 118 14.35 -12.44 -3.98
N SER A 119 13.74 -12.76 -5.12
CA SER A 119 14.22 -13.82 -6.02
C SER A 119 14.11 -13.38 -7.47
N ALA A 120 14.86 -14.03 -8.36
CA ALA A 120 14.78 -13.77 -9.80
C ALA A 120 13.42 -14.12 -10.41
N SER A 121 12.67 -15.00 -9.76
CA SER A 121 11.29 -15.34 -10.10
C SER A 121 10.28 -14.29 -9.62
N ALA A 122 10.67 -13.43 -8.69
CA ALA A 122 9.88 -12.31 -8.18
C ALA A 122 10.39 -10.99 -8.79
N HIS A 123 9.86 -9.88 -8.28
CA HIS A 123 10.32 -8.55 -8.65
C HIS A 123 11.67 -8.25 -8.01
N THR A 124 12.58 -7.70 -8.80
CA THR A 124 13.87 -7.17 -8.32
C THR A 124 13.93 -5.64 -8.41
N HIS A 125 12.87 -5.04 -8.96
CA HIS A 125 12.73 -3.61 -9.22
C HIS A 125 11.49 -3.05 -8.49
N PRO A 126 11.38 -1.72 -8.34
CA PRO A 126 10.26 -1.09 -7.64
C PRO A 126 8.89 -1.52 -8.18
N VAL A 127 8.00 -1.93 -7.27
CA VAL A 127 6.62 -2.36 -7.58
C VAL A 127 5.70 -1.14 -7.57
N TYR A 128 5.32 -0.66 -8.75
CA TYR A 128 4.50 0.55 -8.91
C TYR A 128 3.00 0.29 -8.90
N CYS A 129 2.57 -0.92 -9.24
CA CYS A 129 1.15 -1.26 -9.27
C CYS A 129 0.90 -2.57 -8.53
N LEU A 130 -0.11 -2.55 -7.66
CA LEU A 130 -0.64 -3.70 -6.97
C LEU A 130 -2.16 -3.67 -7.07
N ASN A 131 -2.77 -4.80 -7.41
CA ASN A 131 -4.22 -4.91 -7.47
C ASN A 131 -4.68 -6.34 -7.18
N VAL A 132 -5.75 -6.48 -6.41
CA VAL A 132 -6.36 -7.78 -6.14
C VAL A 132 -7.48 -8.03 -7.14
N VAL A 133 -7.33 -9.08 -7.95
CA VAL A 133 -8.27 -9.47 -9.01
C VAL A 133 -8.87 -10.84 -8.72
N GLY A 134 -10.09 -11.06 -9.21
CA GLY A 134 -10.81 -12.34 -9.07
C GLY A 134 -12.07 -12.23 -8.22
N THR A 135 -12.42 -13.33 -7.55
CA THR A 135 -13.63 -13.53 -6.76
C THR A 135 -13.29 -13.83 -5.30
N GLN A 136 -14.28 -13.83 -4.41
CA GLN A 136 -14.06 -14.11 -2.99
C GLN A 136 -13.33 -15.44 -2.74
N ASN A 137 -13.65 -16.48 -3.50
CA ASN A 137 -13.09 -17.82 -3.33
C ASN A 137 -11.88 -18.10 -4.23
N ALA A 138 -11.60 -17.22 -5.19
CA ALA A 138 -10.48 -17.35 -6.12
C ALA A 138 -10.00 -15.96 -6.51
N HIS A 139 -9.08 -15.42 -5.73
CA HIS A 139 -8.49 -14.11 -5.97
C HIS A 139 -6.98 -14.19 -5.92
N ASN A 140 -6.37 -13.43 -6.82
CA ASN A 140 -4.93 -13.31 -6.95
C ASN A 140 -4.54 -11.84 -6.78
N LEU A 141 -3.38 -11.62 -6.21
CA LEU A 141 -2.72 -10.33 -6.18
C LEU A 141 -1.87 -10.20 -7.43
N ILE A 142 -2.18 -9.21 -8.26
CA ILE A 142 -1.37 -8.83 -9.40
C ILE A 142 -0.42 -7.73 -8.96
N SER A 143 0.84 -7.85 -9.38
CA SER A 143 1.89 -6.90 -9.11
C SER A 143 2.67 -6.60 -10.39
N ILE A 144 3.01 -5.34 -10.59
CA ILE A 144 3.75 -4.88 -11.77
C ILE A 144 4.92 -4.02 -11.31
N SER A 145 6.10 -4.34 -11.84
CA SER A 145 7.39 -3.72 -11.56
C SER A 145 7.95 -3.01 -12.77
N THR A 146 8.98 -2.20 -12.53
CA THR A 146 9.68 -1.42 -13.59
C THR A 146 10.60 -2.23 -14.48
N ASP A 147 10.91 -3.49 -14.12
CA ASP A 147 11.62 -4.41 -15.00
C ASP A 147 10.76 -4.96 -16.15
N GLY A 148 9.47 -4.58 -16.21
CA GLY A 148 8.54 -5.06 -17.22
C GLY A 148 7.96 -6.43 -16.87
N LYS A 149 8.01 -6.86 -15.61
CA LYS A 149 7.39 -8.10 -15.16
C LYS A 149 6.04 -7.86 -14.50
N MET A 150 5.10 -8.74 -14.80
CA MET A 150 3.84 -8.89 -14.09
C MET A 150 3.86 -10.23 -13.34
N CYS A 151 3.71 -10.19 -12.02
CA CYS A 151 3.63 -11.39 -11.21
C CYS A 151 2.24 -11.52 -10.58
N SER A 152 1.67 -12.71 -10.64
CA SER A 152 0.44 -13.11 -9.96
C SER A 152 0.79 -13.88 -8.69
N TRP A 153 0.18 -13.50 -7.56
CA TRP A 153 0.45 -14.06 -6.24
C TRP A 153 -0.84 -14.55 -5.59
N SER A 154 -0.74 -15.63 -4.82
CA SER A 154 -1.81 -16.04 -3.90
C SER A 154 -1.63 -15.36 -2.56
N LEU A 155 -2.70 -14.82 -1.98
CA LEU A 155 -2.65 -14.23 -0.63
C LEU A 155 -2.36 -15.25 0.46
N ASP A 156 -2.71 -16.52 0.24
CA ASP A 156 -2.44 -17.62 1.18
C ASP A 156 -0.98 -18.09 1.11
N MET A 157 -0.35 -17.92 -0.06
CA MET A 157 1.02 -18.38 -0.33
C MET A 157 1.84 -17.30 -1.04
N LEU A 158 2.33 -16.31 -0.28
CA LEU A 158 3.24 -15.27 -0.78
C LEU A 158 4.72 -15.71 -0.84
N SER A 159 5.01 -17.01 -0.71
CA SER A 159 6.40 -17.50 -0.78
C SER A 159 6.96 -17.46 -2.20
N GLN A 160 6.13 -17.67 -3.22
CA GLN A 160 6.50 -17.65 -4.63
C GLN A 160 5.34 -17.13 -5.48
N PRO A 161 5.61 -16.46 -6.60
CA PRO A 161 4.55 -16.06 -7.53
C PRO A 161 3.98 -17.32 -8.20
N GLN A 162 2.66 -17.36 -8.38
CA GLN A 162 1.99 -18.43 -9.12
C GLN A 162 2.33 -18.36 -10.60
N GLU A 163 2.31 -17.15 -11.16
CA GLU A 163 2.62 -16.90 -12.55
C GLU A 163 3.48 -15.63 -12.66
N THR A 164 4.42 -15.63 -13.59
CA THR A 164 5.22 -14.46 -13.97
C THR A 164 5.14 -14.30 -15.47
N LEU A 165 4.78 -13.10 -15.91
CA LEU A 165 4.63 -12.72 -17.29
C LEU A 165 5.62 -11.58 -17.58
N ASP A 166 6.48 -11.77 -18.58
CA ASP A 166 7.32 -10.70 -19.11
C ASP A 166 6.48 -9.88 -20.11
N LEU A 167 6.46 -8.55 -19.95
CA LEU A 167 5.70 -7.61 -20.77
C LEU A 167 6.53 -7.00 -21.92
N GLN A 168 7.69 -7.59 -22.22
CA GLN A 168 8.62 -7.15 -23.29
C GLN A 168 8.34 -7.81 -24.63
#